data_AF-A0AAW0K3R7-F1
#
_entry.id   AF-A0AAW0K3R7-F1
#
_cell.length_a   1.000
_cell.length_b   1.000
_cell.length_c   1.000
_cell.angle_alpha   90.00
_cell.angle_beta   90.00
_cell.angle_gamma   90.00
#
_symmetry.space_group_name_H-M   'P 1'
#
loop_
_entity.id
_entity.type
_entity.pdbx_description
1 polymer ?
#
loop_
_entity_poly.entity_id
_entity_poly.type
_entity_poly.pdbx_seq_one_letter_code
_entity_poly.pdbx_strand_id
1 'polypeptide(L)'
;MVRVGDEVSNKQVILRDYVIGSPKESDMYLTTGTIKLKVPEGSNAVLVKNLYLSCDPLMQFFMRKAEGPNGYLYYTPGSAI
;
A
#
# COMPACT_ATOMS: atom_id res chain seq x y z
N MET A 1 9.54 15.61 19.88
CA MET A 1 8.99 16.27 18.68
C MET A 1 9.66 15.64 17.47
N VAL A 2 8.88 15.10 16.54
CA VAL A 2 9.39 14.43 15.33
C VAL A 2 9.90 15.47 14.33
N ARG A 3 11.04 15.20 13.68
CA ARG A 3 11.76 16.11 12.79
C ARG A 3 12.02 15.48 11.41
N VAL A 4 12.36 16.34 10.45
CA VAL A 4 12.78 15.90 9.11
C VAL A 4 14.03 15.03 9.24
N GLY A 5 13.99 13.87 8.59
CA GLY A 5 15.08 12.89 8.61
C GLY A 5 15.04 11.88 9.75
N ASP A 6 14.14 12.04 10.73
CA ASP A 6 13.91 11.03 11.78
C ASP A 6 13.40 9.73 11.15
N GLU A 7 13.80 8.60 11.72
CA GLU A 7 13.21 7.29 11.41
C GLU A 7 12.08 7.00 12.38
N VAL A 8 10.91 6.64 11.85
CA VAL A 8 9.70 6.38 12.64
C VAL A 8 9.07 5.04 12.23
N SER A 9 8.30 4.44 13.12
CA SER A 9 7.51 3.24 12.80
C SER A 9 6.43 3.55 11.76
N ASN A 10 6.26 2.67 10.77
CA ASN A 10 5.25 2.77 9.73
C ASN A 10 4.43 1.48 9.67
N LYS A 11 3.19 1.53 10.16
CA LYS A 11 2.27 0.39 10.08
C LYS A 11 1.63 0.33 8.69
N GLN A 12 1.56 -0.85 8.11
CA GLN A 12 1.04 -1.06 6.77
C GLN A 12 0.07 -2.26 6.75
N VAL A 13 -0.95 -2.17 5.90
CA VAL A 13 -1.79 -3.30 5.51
C VAL A 13 -1.28 -3.79 4.18
N ILE A 14 -0.85 -5.04 4.11
CA ILE A 14 -0.20 -5.65 2.94
C ILE A 14 -1.16 -6.66 2.33
N LEU A 15 -1.28 -6.64 1.00
CA LEU A 15 -1.93 -7.72 0.25
C LEU A 15 -1.01 -8.95 0.23
N ARG A 16 -1.43 -10.10 0.77
CA ARG A 16 -0.60 -11.31 0.82
C ARG A 16 -0.28 -11.84 -0.57
N ASP A 17 -1.35 -12.15 -1.30
CA ASP A 17 -1.35 -12.79 -2.61
C ASP A 17 -2.57 -12.30 -3.40
N TYR A 18 -2.63 -12.61 -4.68
CA TYR A 18 -3.80 -12.31 -5.49
C TYR A 18 -5.05 -13.02 -4.96
N VAL A 19 -6.16 -12.29 -4.85
CA VAL A 19 -7.42 -12.81 -4.35
C VAL A 19 -8.14 -13.62 -5.42
N ILE A 20 -8.65 -14.79 -5.02
CA ILE A 20 -9.54 -15.64 -5.83
C ILE A 20 -10.93 -15.63 -5.19
N GLY A 21 -11.93 -15.14 -5.92
CA GLY A 21 -13.31 -15.01 -5.42
C GLY A 21 -13.52 -13.72 -4.63
N SER A 22 -14.23 -13.82 -3.50
CA SER A 22 -14.51 -12.69 -2.60
C SER A 22 -13.33 -12.45 -1.64
N PRO A 23 -12.88 -11.19 -1.44
CA PRO A 23 -11.82 -10.88 -0.48
C PRO A 23 -12.20 -11.25 0.94
N LYS A 24 -11.20 -11.69 1.70
CA LYS A 24 -11.27 -12.04 3.12
C LYS A 24 -10.22 -11.26 3.89
N GLU A 25 -10.43 -11.10 5.20
CA GLU A 25 -9.43 -10.48 6.08
C GLU A 25 -8.07 -11.20 6.01
N SER A 26 -8.08 -12.53 5.84
CA SER A 26 -6.87 -13.35 5.72
C SER A 26 -6.02 -13.03 4.49
N ASP A 27 -6.60 -12.41 3.46
CA ASP A 27 -5.89 -12.05 2.22
C ASP A 27 -4.98 -10.84 2.44
N MET A 28 -5.13 -10.17 3.58
CA MET A 28 -4.30 -9.05 3.99
C MET A 28 -3.63 -9.34 5.34
N TYR A 29 -2.61 -8.55 5.66
CA TYR A 29 -2.01 -8.58 6.99
C TYR A 29 -1.39 -7.25 7.39
N LEU A 30 -1.30 -7.06 8.71
CA LEU A 30 -0.65 -5.92 9.31
C LEU A 30 0.84 -6.23 9.48
N THR A 31 1.68 -5.31 9.04
CA THR A 31 3.11 -5.28 9.35
C THR A 31 3.50 -3.93 9.91
N THR A 32 4.64 -3.88 10.61
CA THR A 32 5.23 -2.61 11.08
C THR A 32 6.65 -2.53 10.54
N GLY A 33 6.86 -1.66 9.55
CA GLY A 33 8.17 -1.29 9.06
C GLY A 33 8.66 0.00 9.70
N THR A 34 9.72 0.57 9.14
CA THR A 34 10.21 1.91 9.47
C THR A 34 10.25 2.78 8.22
N ILE A 35 10.15 4.09 8.41
CA ILE A 35 10.30 5.07 7.33
C ILE A 35 11.13 6.25 7.82
N LYS A 36 12.04 6.72 6.96
CA LYS A 36 12.77 7.97 7.18
C LYS A 36 11.94 9.14 6.69
N LEU A 37 11.76 10.16 7.52
CA LEU A 37 10.96 11.35 7.21
C LEU A 37 11.70 12.35 6.31
N LYS A 38 12.17 11.88 5.16
CA LYS A 38 12.87 12.66 4.13
C LYS A 38 12.59 12.05 2.76
N VAL A 39 12.28 12.89 1.78
CA VAL A 39 12.12 12.45 0.38
C VAL A 39 13.48 12.12 -0.25
N PRO A 40 13.54 11.21 -1.24
CA PRO A 40 14.78 10.94 -1.97
C PRO A 40 15.34 12.22 -2.63
N GLU A 41 16.66 12.38 -2.58
CA GLU A 41 17.34 13.55 -3.18
C GLU A 41 17.15 13.56 -4.71
N GLY A 42 16.88 14.74 -5.26
CA GLY A 42 16.60 14.89 -6.70
C GLY A 42 15.22 14.42 -7.16
N SER A 43 14.34 13.99 -6.24
CA SER A 43 12.96 13.60 -6.58
C SER A 43 11.98 14.78 -6.48
N ASN A 44 10.90 14.72 -7.27
CA ASN A 44 9.72 15.58 -7.11
C ASN A 44 8.65 14.91 -6.21
N ALA A 45 9.08 14.07 -5.25
CA ALA A 45 8.18 13.31 -4.40
C ALA A 45 7.61 14.14 -3.24
N VAL A 46 6.45 13.73 -2.74
CA VAL A 46 5.86 14.27 -1.50
C VAL A 46 5.74 13.14 -0.50
N LEU A 47 6.31 13.32 0.69
CA LEU A 47 6.09 12.42 1.81
C LEU A 47 4.85 12.88 2.59
N VAL A 48 3.88 11.98 2.76
CA VAL A 48 2.62 12.27 3.43
C VAL A 48 2.45 11.46 4.71
N LYS A 49 1.65 12.00 5.62
CA LYS A 49 1.08 11.24 6.74
C LYS A 49 -0.39 10.98 6.41
N ASN A 50 -0.72 9.74 6.07
CA ASN A 50 -2.10 9.36 5.75
C ASN A 50 -2.98 9.55 6.99
N LEU A 51 -4.06 10.32 6.85
CA LEU A 51 -5.00 10.63 7.94
C LEU A 51 -6.29 9.81 7.85
N TYR A 52 -6.76 9.58 6.63
CA TYR A 52 -7.97 8.83 6.31
C TYR A 52 -7.74 7.99 5.06
N LEU A 53 -8.44 6.85 4.98
CA LEU A 53 -8.44 5.96 3.82
C LEU A 53 -9.90 5.69 3.44
N SER A 54 -10.20 5.65 2.15
CA SER A 54 -11.50 5.19 1.64
C SER A 54 -11.50 3.68 1.46
N CYS A 55 -12.68 3.07 1.62
CA CYS A 55 -12.92 1.68 1.25
C CYS A 55 -13.89 1.67 0.07
N ASP A 56 -13.37 1.73 -1.15
CA ASP A 56 -14.19 1.80 -2.36
C ASP A 56 -14.48 0.40 -2.91
N PRO A 57 -15.74 0.06 -3.27
CA PRO A 57 -16.09 -1.28 -3.76
C PRO A 57 -15.27 -1.74 -4.98
N LEU A 58 -14.73 -0.79 -5.76
CA LEU A 58 -13.89 -1.08 -6.92
C LEU A 58 -12.53 -1.72 -6.54
N MET A 59 -12.01 -1.44 -5.33
CA MET A 59 -10.69 -1.90 -4.89
C MET A 59 -10.54 -3.43 -4.98
N GLN A 60 -11.62 -4.18 -4.76
CA GLN A 60 -11.61 -5.64 -4.83
C GLN A 60 -11.17 -6.19 -6.20
N PHE A 61 -11.42 -5.46 -7.29
CA PHE A 61 -11.06 -5.92 -8.63
C PHE A 61 -9.56 -5.79 -8.88
N PHE A 62 -8.90 -4.82 -8.24
CA PHE A 62 -7.46 -4.62 -8.34
C PHE A 62 -6.65 -5.61 -7.49
N MET A 63 -7.29 -6.31 -6.54
CA MET A 63 -6.67 -7.39 -5.76
C MET A 63 -6.50 -8.71 -6.53
N ARG A 64 -7.08 -8.81 -7.73
CA ARG A 64 -7.04 -10.02 -8.57
C ARG A 64 -5.81 -10.00 -9.48
N LYS A 65 -5.39 -11.18 -9.94
CA LYS A 65 -4.34 -11.26 -10.96
C LYS A 65 -4.87 -10.68 -12.28
N ALA A 66 -4.10 -9.81 -12.92
CA ALA A 66 -4.44 -9.28 -14.23
C ALA A 66 -4.51 -10.42 -15.26
N GLU A 67 -5.65 -10.53 -15.96
CA GLU A 67 -5.81 -11.46 -17.08
C GLU A 67 -5.63 -10.68 -18.40
N GLY A 68 -4.45 -10.81 -19.00
CA GLY A 68 -4.12 -10.19 -20.29
C GLY A 68 -3.64 -8.73 -20.22
N PRO A 69 -3.27 -8.13 -21.37
CA PRO A 69 -2.85 -6.74 -21.42
C PRO A 69 -4.05 -5.83 -21.18
N ASN A 70 -4.07 -5.18 -20.02
CA ASN A 70 -5.06 -4.20 -19.65
C ASN A 70 -4.37 -2.90 -19.19
N GLY A 71 -5.05 -1.76 -19.38
CA GLY A 71 -4.54 -0.45 -19.01
C GLY A 71 -4.74 -0.08 -17.54
N TYR A 72 -5.19 -1.03 -16.71
CA TYR A 72 -5.50 -0.80 -15.30
C TYR A 72 -4.29 -1.15 -14.42
N LEU A 73 -4.10 -0.37 -13.35
CA LEU A 73 -3.12 -0.68 -12.31
C LEU A 73 -3.73 -1.65 -11.31
N TYR A 74 -3.17 -2.85 -11.24
CA TYR A 74 -3.53 -3.86 -10.23
C TYR A 74 -2.61 -3.74 -9.02
N TYR A 75 -3.08 -4.21 -7.87
CA TYR A 75 -2.26 -4.28 -6.67
C TYR A 75 -1.19 -5.37 -6.81
N THR A 76 -0.03 -5.11 -6.24
CA THR A 76 1.09 -6.04 -6.24
C THR A 76 1.11 -6.80 -4.91
N PRO A 77 1.04 -8.15 -4.91
CA PRO A 77 1.26 -8.95 -3.71
C PRO A 77 2.55 -8.58 -2.97
N GLY A 78 2.50 -8.62 -1.65
CA GLY A 78 3.59 -8.20 -0.76
C GLY A 78 3.76 -6.68 -0.61
N SER A 79 2.92 -5.86 -1.27
CA SER A 79 2.94 -4.40 -1.17
C SER A 79 1.77 -3.87 -0.34
N ALA A 80 1.93 -2.65 0.20
CA ALA A 80 0.87 -1.97 0.93
C ALA A 80 -0.28 -1.58 0.01
N ILE A 81 -1.51 -1.71 0.52
CA ILE A 81 -2.74 -1.25 -0.15
C ILE A 81 -3.16 0.15 0.29
#